data_AF-A0A1A9BN68-F1
#
_entry.id   AF-A0A1A9BN68-F1
#
_cell.length_a   1.000
_cell.length_b   1.000
_cell.length_c   1.000
_cell.angle_alpha   90.00
_cell.angle_beta   90.00
_cell.angle_gamma   90.00
#
_symmetry.space_group_name_H-M   'P 1'
#
loop_
_entity.id
_entity.type
_entity.pdbx_description
1 polymer ?
#
loop_
_entity_poly.entity_id
_entity_poly.type
_entity_poly.pdbx_seq_one_letter_code
_entity_poly.pdbx_strand_id
1 'polypeptide(L)'
;MTSTSNTMAKTARGIFLGAAVGDALGWPQEVRGGLVGGQKERDRATPRPEFQNWTRYAGHYSKRYRDPVHAGEYSDDTQLLLAVARSCLAGERWWERLTEVELPTWPSYQRGGGGAVLAAAASWADGRPPWRNDGPSRAQAVEKRYRNAGANGVAMRIAPHVLWAETSDDLIRRIVLDGITTHGHPRALVGALVYAFALRDAASSQTTHGFGDSVEAAAAGLVDVERVLRVLPTGWGTAHDLERFAVTWQDTNKETSQLLELIADSLHRGAMSNPEITLERLGCTDPKINGAGTVSAAAAIYLASRFAARPQGGLLTAAFLRKGDTDTLASLTAAILGALHDTNWLGNLAAEVQDANYIARLADRSAAHAADPPKWPTRRPMALRRALNDALLPRRAFHSEFPDGRQCHVDDFAVLHDGRVLRARLFLDDGQTAFIDLPTDPTTRSGETSREHSSRQRQPTSGQSNGASEPVGTSSRSATHTPMAPHSVARHSTQPETDAVLATLSLARSAAFYAQLTGRDIPVRAGTVEISPGLLLRQSATGTLIDAASVIVHITVDDLAEATRRLGIESTVTSGVSATFEVRDPDGRTVRVGQRPAK
;
A
#
# COMPACT_ATOMS: atom_id res chain seq x y z
N MET A 1 4.03 37.18 -5.16
CA MET A 1 3.79 35.76 -5.50
C MET A 1 4.99 34.86 -5.15
N THR A 2 6.25 35.30 -5.34
CA THR A 2 7.45 34.50 -5.02
C THR A 2 7.66 34.21 -3.52
N SER A 3 7.32 35.14 -2.61
CA SER A 3 7.48 34.93 -1.16
C SER A 3 6.55 33.84 -0.61
N THR A 4 5.28 33.81 -1.03
CA THR A 4 4.26 32.85 -0.56
C THR A 4 4.55 31.44 -1.05
N SER A 5 5.01 31.29 -2.29
CA SER A 5 5.41 30.00 -2.87
C SER A 5 6.61 29.39 -2.15
N ASN A 6 7.59 30.20 -1.73
CA ASN A 6 8.74 29.74 -0.97
C ASN A 6 8.35 29.30 0.46
N THR A 7 7.41 30.02 1.11
CA THR A 7 6.89 29.61 2.42
C THR A 7 6.17 28.27 2.34
N MET A 8 5.27 28.08 1.37
CA MET A 8 4.53 26.82 1.22
C MET A 8 5.45 25.63 0.91
N ALA A 9 6.51 25.83 0.12
CA ALA A 9 7.51 24.81 -0.13
C ALA A 9 8.25 24.39 1.17
N LYS A 10 8.63 25.34 2.01
CA LYS A 10 9.26 25.04 3.32
C LYS A 10 8.30 24.29 4.25
N THR A 11 7.04 24.73 4.34
CA THR A 11 6.00 24.05 5.11
C THR A 11 5.80 22.62 4.62
N ALA A 12 5.65 22.41 3.31
CA ALA A 12 5.49 21.08 2.74
C ALA A 12 6.70 20.18 3.02
N ARG A 13 7.94 20.71 2.87
CA ARG A 13 9.16 19.97 3.23
C ARG A 13 9.17 19.60 4.71
N GLY A 14 8.79 20.53 5.60
CA GLY A 14 8.65 20.27 7.03
C GLY A 14 7.66 19.15 7.32
N ILE A 15 6.49 19.15 6.69
CA ILE A 15 5.48 18.10 6.82
C ILE A 15 6.03 16.74 6.38
N PHE A 16 6.57 16.66 5.16
CA PHE A 16 6.98 15.40 4.54
C PHE A 16 8.23 14.80 5.20
N LEU A 17 9.25 15.63 5.45
CA LEU A 17 10.48 15.17 6.13
C LEU A 17 10.22 14.95 7.61
N GLY A 18 9.39 15.78 8.25
CA GLY A 18 8.97 15.56 9.64
C GLY A 18 8.29 14.20 9.81
N ALA A 19 7.29 13.90 8.97
CA ALA A 19 6.63 12.58 8.96
C ALA A 19 7.63 11.43 8.80
N ALA A 20 8.52 11.52 7.80
CA ALA A 20 9.49 10.47 7.52
C ALA A 20 10.54 10.29 8.65
N VAL A 21 11.00 11.38 9.25
CA VAL A 21 11.90 11.34 10.40
C VAL A 21 11.20 10.74 11.61
N GLY A 22 9.95 11.12 11.87
CA GLY A 22 9.13 10.58 12.95
C GLY A 22 8.95 9.08 12.83
N ASP A 23 8.53 8.62 11.65
CA ASP A 23 8.43 7.19 11.29
C ASP A 23 9.75 6.46 11.54
N ALA A 24 10.84 6.87 10.86
CA ALA A 24 12.14 6.19 10.94
C ALA A 24 12.72 6.15 12.37
N LEU A 25 12.43 7.16 13.21
CA LEU A 25 12.88 7.22 14.60
C LEU A 25 11.99 6.36 15.53
N GLY A 26 10.69 6.34 15.28
CA GLY A 26 9.68 5.64 16.10
C GLY A 26 9.57 4.15 15.80
N TRP A 27 9.81 3.72 14.56
CA TRP A 27 9.62 2.33 14.12
C TRP A 27 10.42 1.28 14.89
N PRO A 28 11.70 1.52 15.25
CA PRO A 28 12.44 0.57 16.09
C PRO A 28 11.81 0.36 17.49
N GLN A 29 11.08 1.35 17.99
CA GLN A 29 10.47 1.34 19.32
C GLN A 29 9.05 0.76 19.31
N GLU A 30 8.49 0.54 18.13
CA GLU A 30 7.10 0.14 17.98
C GLU A 30 6.91 -1.32 18.37
N VAL A 31 5.83 -1.64 19.08
CA VAL A 31 5.62 -2.99 19.63
C VAL A 31 5.47 -4.02 18.51
N ARG A 32 4.77 -3.68 17.41
CA ARG A 32 4.51 -4.59 16.29
C ARG A 32 5.59 -4.53 15.21
N GLY A 33 6.51 -3.55 15.27
CA GLY A 33 7.68 -3.41 14.41
C GLY A 33 8.67 -4.60 14.44
N GLY A 34 8.51 -5.54 15.38
CA GLY A 34 9.16 -6.85 15.31
C GLY A 34 10.64 -6.87 15.70
N LEU A 35 11.14 -5.84 16.40
CA LEU A 35 12.51 -5.76 16.90
C LEU A 35 12.97 -7.07 17.56
N VAL A 36 14.10 -7.60 17.08
CA VAL A 36 14.75 -8.78 17.68
C VAL A 36 15.16 -8.45 19.11
N GLY A 37 14.71 -9.28 20.06
CA GLY A 37 14.91 -9.05 21.51
C GLY A 37 13.73 -8.36 22.21
N GLY A 38 12.72 -7.89 21.46
CA GLY A 38 11.43 -7.50 22.02
C GLY A 38 11.49 -6.28 22.94
N GLN A 39 10.58 -6.21 23.92
CA GLN A 39 10.47 -5.05 24.82
C GLN A 39 11.74 -4.79 25.61
N LYS A 40 12.52 -5.83 25.93
CA LYS A 40 13.78 -5.71 26.67
C LYS A 40 14.81 -4.86 25.94
N GLU A 41 14.89 -4.97 24.61
CA GLU A 41 15.80 -4.13 23.82
C GLU A 41 15.27 -2.70 23.67
N ARG A 42 13.95 -2.52 23.54
CA ARG A 42 13.32 -1.18 23.52
C ARG A 42 13.53 -0.44 24.84
N ASP A 43 13.35 -1.11 25.98
CA ASP A 43 13.52 -0.51 27.30
C ASP A 43 14.99 -0.10 27.59
N ARG A 44 15.96 -0.55 26.78
CA ARG A 44 17.36 -0.09 26.84
C ARG A 44 17.62 1.14 25.98
N ALA A 45 16.74 1.45 25.04
CA ALA A 45 16.90 2.61 24.17
C ALA A 45 16.80 3.88 25.01
N THR A 46 17.79 4.77 24.85
CA THR A 46 17.74 6.11 25.44
C THR A 46 17.15 7.07 24.41
N PRO A 47 16.10 7.85 24.75
CA PRO A 47 15.53 8.83 23.83
C PRO A 47 16.60 9.82 23.35
N ARG A 48 16.88 9.79 22.04
CA ARG A 48 17.87 10.65 21.37
C ARG A 48 17.42 10.93 19.95
N PRO A 49 17.77 12.10 19.40
CA PRO A 49 17.47 12.45 18.02
C PRO A 49 18.52 11.87 17.06
N GLU A 50 18.68 10.56 17.10
CA GLU A 50 19.67 9.82 16.34
C GLU A 50 19.01 8.54 15.81
N PHE A 51 19.16 8.27 14.52
CA PHE A 51 18.71 7.00 13.95
C PHE A 51 19.62 5.84 14.39
N GLN A 52 19.06 4.64 14.46
CA GLN A 52 19.79 3.44 14.84
C GLN A 52 19.63 2.34 13.80
N ASN A 53 20.71 1.57 13.60
CA ASN A 53 20.61 0.28 12.92
C ASN A 53 19.93 -0.73 13.86
N TRP A 54 19.05 -1.56 13.31
CA TRP A 54 18.39 -2.59 14.09
C TRP A 54 18.04 -3.79 13.20
N THR A 55 17.47 -4.83 13.81
CA THR A 55 17.03 -6.02 13.08
C THR A 55 15.65 -6.39 13.57
N ARG A 56 14.77 -6.73 12.63
CA ARG A 56 13.40 -7.14 12.92
C ARG A 56 13.09 -8.53 12.38
N TYR A 57 12.05 -9.14 12.92
CA TYR A 57 11.42 -10.31 12.32
C TYR A 57 10.46 -9.85 11.21
N ALA A 58 10.78 -10.17 9.96
CA ALA A 58 9.95 -9.92 8.79
C ALA A 58 9.38 -11.23 8.21
N GLY A 59 8.47 -11.10 7.24
CA GLY A 59 7.82 -12.23 6.57
C GLY A 59 6.60 -12.77 7.31
N HIS A 60 5.92 -13.73 6.68
CA HIS A 60 4.76 -14.39 7.26
C HIS A 60 5.13 -15.15 8.55
N TYR A 61 4.20 -15.31 9.50
CA TYR A 61 4.50 -15.93 10.81
C TYR A 61 5.16 -17.31 10.71
N SER A 62 4.83 -18.08 9.66
CA SER A 62 5.39 -19.41 9.40
C SER A 62 6.71 -19.41 8.63
N LYS A 63 7.14 -18.26 8.09
CA LYS A 63 8.36 -18.08 7.29
C LYS A 63 9.08 -16.79 7.71
N ARG A 64 9.22 -16.60 9.02
CA ARG A 64 9.89 -15.40 9.56
C ARG A 64 11.38 -15.43 9.26
N TYR A 65 11.92 -14.29 8.90
CA TYR A 65 13.36 -14.09 8.74
C TYR A 65 13.82 -12.80 9.42
N ARG A 66 15.14 -12.68 9.61
CA ARG A 66 15.76 -11.47 10.15
C ARG A 66 16.01 -10.47 9.03
N ASP A 67 15.35 -9.33 9.13
CA ASP A 67 15.43 -8.19 8.22
C ASP A 67 16.29 -7.11 8.89
N PRO A 68 17.52 -6.85 8.40
CA PRO A 68 18.31 -5.72 8.86
C PRO A 68 17.66 -4.42 8.36
N VAL A 69 17.50 -3.47 9.27
CA VAL A 69 16.96 -2.14 9.01
C VAL A 69 18.07 -1.13 9.31
N HIS A 70 18.48 -0.37 8.30
CA HIS A 70 19.54 0.62 8.45
C HIS A 70 19.02 1.91 9.09
N ALA A 71 19.92 2.64 9.74
CA ALA A 71 19.63 3.94 10.32
C ALA A 71 18.99 4.88 9.28
N GLY A 72 17.85 5.46 9.62
CA GLY A 72 17.10 6.38 8.77
C GLY A 72 16.09 5.71 7.83
N GLU A 73 16.06 4.38 7.74
CA GLU A 73 15.06 3.68 6.93
C GLU A 73 13.65 3.80 7.55
N TYR A 74 12.68 4.15 6.70
CA TYR A 74 11.29 4.40 7.08
C TYR A 74 10.38 3.16 6.86
N SER A 75 9.21 3.15 7.50
CA SER A 75 8.21 2.07 7.47
C SER A 75 7.14 2.27 6.39
N ASP A 76 6.02 1.55 6.51
CA ASP A 76 4.85 1.71 5.65
C ASP A 76 4.16 3.07 5.76
N ASP A 77 4.32 3.77 6.87
CA ASP A 77 3.78 5.12 7.08
C ASP A 77 4.29 6.08 6.00
N THR A 78 5.62 6.21 5.89
CA THR A 78 6.24 7.04 4.86
C THR A 78 6.01 6.47 3.48
N GLN A 79 6.06 5.16 3.28
CA GLN A 79 5.81 4.56 1.95
C GLN A 79 4.42 4.92 1.41
N LEU A 80 3.39 4.87 2.26
CA LEU A 80 2.02 5.18 1.90
C LEU A 80 1.78 6.68 1.79
N LEU A 81 2.42 7.51 2.62
CA LEU A 81 2.44 8.97 2.43
C LEU A 81 2.98 9.33 1.05
N LEU A 82 4.11 8.73 0.65
CA LEU A 82 4.72 8.98 -0.66
C LEU A 82 3.84 8.46 -1.82
N ALA A 83 3.16 7.33 -1.62
CA ALA A 83 2.19 6.81 -2.58
C ALA A 83 1.00 7.76 -2.79
N VAL A 84 0.45 8.32 -1.70
CA VAL A 84 -0.63 9.32 -1.76
C VAL A 84 -0.15 10.62 -2.40
N ALA A 85 1.08 11.07 -2.09
CA ALA A 85 1.66 12.26 -2.71
C ALA A 85 1.83 12.10 -4.22
N ARG A 86 2.36 10.95 -4.68
CA ARG A 86 2.41 10.61 -6.11
C ARG A 86 1.02 10.55 -6.73
N SER A 87 0.04 10.04 -6.00
CA SER A 87 -1.35 9.99 -6.47
C SER A 87 -1.90 11.39 -6.69
N CYS A 88 -1.68 12.31 -5.75
CA CYS A 88 -2.15 13.70 -5.87
C CYS A 88 -1.55 14.43 -7.09
N LEU A 89 -0.32 14.11 -7.48
CA LEU A 89 0.31 14.67 -8.70
C LEU A 89 -0.41 14.28 -10.00
N ALA A 90 -1.27 13.26 -9.98
CA ALA A 90 -2.14 12.93 -11.11
C ALA A 90 -3.36 13.86 -11.25
N GLY A 91 -3.46 14.92 -10.43
CA GLY A 91 -4.52 15.91 -10.50
C GLY A 91 -5.89 15.30 -10.23
N GLU A 92 -6.86 15.54 -11.11
CA GLU A 92 -8.22 14.99 -10.98
C GLU A 92 -8.24 13.45 -10.94
N ARG A 93 -7.24 12.80 -11.56
CA ARG A 93 -7.12 11.34 -11.63
C ARG A 93 -6.37 10.71 -10.44
N TRP A 94 -6.26 11.44 -9.33
CA TRP A 94 -5.53 10.97 -8.15
C TRP A 94 -6.14 9.69 -7.57
N TRP A 95 -7.47 9.55 -7.62
CA TRP A 95 -8.18 8.38 -7.11
C TRP A 95 -7.81 7.12 -7.89
N GLU A 96 -7.82 7.21 -9.21
CA GLU A 96 -7.44 6.14 -10.13
C GLU A 96 -5.96 5.81 -9.97
N ARG A 97 -5.10 6.83 -9.84
CA ARG A 97 -3.67 6.60 -9.57
C ARG A 97 -3.46 5.85 -8.26
N LEU A 98 -4.18 6.22 -7.20
CA LEU A 98 -4.07 5.56 -5.90
C LEU A 98 -4.56 4.11 -5.95
N THR A 99 -5.74 3.87 -6.53
CA THR A 99 -6.44 2.58 -6.50
C THR A 99 -5.97 1.59 -7.56
N GLU A 100 -5.57 2.06 -8.75
CA GLU A 100 -5.19 1.19 -9.86
C GLU A 100 -3.68 1.01 -10.00
N VAL A 101 -2.87 1.88 -9.37
CA VAL A 101 -1.42 1.87 -9.53
C VAL A 101 -0.69 1.77 -8.19
N GLU A 102 -0.84 2.77 -7.32
CA GLU A 102 -0.01 2.89 -6.12
C GLU A 102 -0.31 1.81 -5.07
N LEU A 103 -1.58 1.62 -4.69
CA LEU A 103 -1.98 0.57 -3.75
C LEU A 103 -1.70 -0.84 -4.27
N PRO A 104 -1.99 -1.21 -5.53
CA PRO A 104 -1.60 -2.51 -6.09
C PRO A 104 -0.09 -2.75 -6.12
N THR A 105 0.71 -1.69 -6.29
CA THR A 105 2.18 -1.77 -6.37
C THR A 105 2.83 -1.90 -5.00
N TRP A 106 2.34 -1.17 -4.00
CA TRP A 106 2.93 -1.07 -2.66
C TRP A 106 3.31 -2.39 -2.00
N PRO A 107 2.50 -3.48 -2.05
CA PRO A 107 2.87 -4.79 -1.49
C PRO A 107 4.15 -5.42 -2.06
N SER A 108 4.71 -4.87 -3.13
CA SER A 108 5.98 -5.32 -3.73
C SER A 108 7.19 -4.86 -2.92
N TYR A 109 7.10 -3.71 -2.25
CA TYR A 109 8.20 -3.09 -1.50
C TYR A 109 7.84 -2.73 -0.05
N GLN A 110 6.64 -3.13 0.40
CA GLN A 110 6.14 -2.81 1.73
C GLN A 110 7.11 -3.24 2.84
N ARG A 111 7.23 -2.43 3.89
CA ARG A 111 7.90 -2.83 5.13
C ARG A 111 7.14 -2.30 6.34
N GLY A 112 6.51 -3.20 7.10
CA GLY A 112 5.69 -2.82 8.26
C GLY A 112 4.18 -2.91 8.00
N GLY A 113 3.80 -3.13 6.74
CA GLY A 113 2.43 -3.09 6.25
C GLY A 113 1.38 -3.77 7.14
N GLY A 114 0.43 -2.97 7.61
CA GLY A 114 -0.74 -3.44 8.34
C GLY A 114 -1.63 -4.39 7.53
N GLY A 115 -2.18 -5.42 8.19
CA GLY A 115 -2.97 -6.47 7.53
C GLY A 115 -4.22 -5.97 6.81
N ALA A 116 -4.85 -4.89 7.29
CA ALA A 116 -6.00 -4.27 6.63
C ALA A 116 -5.61 -3.62 5.28
N VAL A 117 -4.52 -2.85 5.27
CA VAL A 117 -4.01 -2.18 4.06
C VAL A 117 -3.53 -3.22 3.04
N LEU A 118 -2.80 -4.26 3.47
CA LEU A 118 -2.37 -5.35 2.59
C LEU A 118 -3.56 -6.09 1.96
N ALA A 119 -4.62 -6.35 2.71
CA ALA A 119 -5.82 -7.02 2.19
C ALA A 119 -6.59 -6.12 1.20
N ALA A 120 -6.64 -4.81 1.45
CA ALA A 120 -7.24 -3.84 0.54
C ALA A 120 -6.41 -3.69 -0.75
N ALA A 121 -5.10 -3.50 -0.64
CA ALA A 121 -4.17 -3.45 -1.76
C ALA A 121 -4.25 -4.69 -2.66
N ALA A 122 -4.37 -5.88 -2.06
CA ALA A 122 -4.59 -7.12 -2.81
C ALA A 122 -5.95 -7.13 -3.54
N SER A 123 -7.01 -6.59 -2.93
CA SER A 123 -8.31 -6.48 -3.61
C SER A 123 -8.24 -5.54 -4.81
N TRP A 124 -7.59 -4.39 -4.66
CA TRP A 124 -7.36 -3.46 -5.76
C TRP A 124 -6.49 -4.04 -6.87
N ALA A 125 -5.47 -4.83 -6.52
CA ALA A 125 -4.67 -5.56 -7.50
C ALA A 125 -5.50 -6.57 -8.32
N ASP A 126 -6.52 -7.17 -7.71
CA ASP A 126 -7.52 -8.03 -8.37
C ASP A 126 -8.58 -7.21 -9.16
N GLY A 127 -8.46 -5.89 -9.24
CA GLY A 127 -9.40 -5.01 -9.96
C GLY A 127 -10.74 -4.83 -9.26
N ARG A 128 -10.81 -5.01 -7.93
CA ARG A 128 -12.05 -4.88 -7.15
C ARG A 128 -11.86 -4.06 -5.86
N PRO A 129 -12.83 -3.22 -5.47
CA PRO A 129 -12.75 -2.51 -4.20
C PRO A 129 -12.91 -3.47 -3.00
N PRO A 130 -12.36 -3.12 -1.82
CA PRO A 130 -12.38 -3.99 -0.63
C PRO A 130 -13.77 -4.12 0.00
N TRP A 131 -14.71 -3.21 -0.26
CA TRP A 131 -16.08 -3.26 0.25
C TRP A 131 -17.03 -4.15 -0.58
N ARG A 132 -16.55 -4.71 -1.70
CA ARG A 132 -17.35 -5.57 -2.58
C ARG A 132 -17.54 -6.96 -1.95
N ASN A 133 -18.79 -7.39 -1.81
CA ASN A 133 -19.18 -8.59 -1.05
C ASN A 133 -19.78 -9.75 -1.89
N ASP A 134 -19.98 -9.56 -3.21
CA ASP A 134 -20.58 -10.54 -4.14
C ASP A 134 -19.61 -11.66 -4.60
N GLY A 135 -18.54 -11.88 -3.83
CA GLY A 135 -17.48 -12.83 -4.16
C GLY A 135 -17.47 -14.11 -3.31
N PRO A 136 -16.47 -14.99 -3.53
CA PRO A 136 -16.28 -16.20 -2.73
C PRO A 136 -16.05 -15.89 -1.25
N SER A 137 -16.11 -16.90 -0.38
CA SER A 137 -15.94 -16.75 1.09
C SER A 137 -14.71 -15.94 1.49
N ARG A 138 -13.60 -16.06 0.75
CA ARG A 138 -12.39 -15.24 0.94
C ARG A 138 -12.65 -13.74 0.74
N ALA A 139 -13.40 -13.36 -0.28
CA ALA A 139 -13.75 -11.96 -0.56
C ALA A 139 -14.65 -11.38 0.54
N GLN A 140 -15.63 -12.16 1.01
CA GLN A 140 -16.48 -11.78 2.14
C GLN A 140 -15.68 -11.60 3.44
N ALA A 141 -14.68 -12.46 3.68
CA ALA A 141 -13.78 -12.32 4.83
C ALA A 141 -12.85 -11.09 4.73
N VAL A 142 -12.54 -10.63 3.52
CA VAL A 142 -11.81 -9.37 3.31
C VAL A 142 -12.73 -8.19 3.58
N GLU A 143 -13.94 -8.20 3.03
CA GLU A 143 -14.94 -7.16 3.24
C GLU A 143 -15.26 -6.98 4.74
N LYS A 144 -15.51 -8.08 5.46
CA LYS A 144 -15.74 -8.03 6.91
C LYS A 144 -14.55 -7.40 7.66
N ARG A 145 -13.32 -7.74 7.29
CA ARG A 145 -12.12 -7.14 7.90
C ARG A 145 -12.00 -5.66 7.56
N TYR A 146 -12.28 -5.29 6.32
CA TYR A 146 -12.30 -3.91 5.85
C TYR A 146 -13.30 -3.04 6.64
N ARG A 147 -14.54 -3.51 6.81
CA ARG A 147 -15.58 -2.78 7.59
C ARG A 147 -15.19 -2.58 9.05
N ASN A 148 -14.38 -3.46 9.61
CA ASN A 148 -13.89 -3.40 11.00
C ASN A 148 -12.51 -2.73 11.12
N ALA A 149 -11.90 -2.29 10.02
CA ALA A 149 -10.57 -1.67 10.03
C ALA A 149 -10.67 -0.22 10.50
N GLY A 150 -10.54 0.01 11.82
CA GLY A 150 -10.58 1.33 12.48
C GLY A 150 -9.21 1.89 12.91
N ALA A 151 -8.13 1.32 12.38
CA ALA A 151 -6.75 1.71 12.71
C ALA A 151 -6.34 3.04 12.05
N ASN A 152 -5.19 3.56 12.45
CA ASN A 152 -4.57 4.82 12.01
C ASN A 152 -3.99 4.82 10.58
N GLY A 153 -4.13 3.72 9.85
CA GLY A 153 -3.57 3.56 8.51
C GLY A 153 -3.97 4.65 7.50
N VAL A 154 -5.12 5.30 7.71
CA VAL A 154 -5.54 6.47 6.92
C VAL A 154 -4.81 7.74 7.38
N ALA A 155 -4.82 8.04 8.69
CA ALA A 155 -4.20 9.25 9.23
C ALA A 155 -2.71 9.37 8.85
N MET A 156 -1.96 8.25 8.90
CA MET A 156 -0.52 8.24 8.63
C MET A 156 -0.11 8.68 7.21
N ARG A 157 -1.05 8.70 6.25
CA ARG A 157 -0.73 8.95 4.83
C ARG A 157 -1.45 10.12 4.18
N ILE A 158 -2.43 10.77 4.85
CA ILE A 158 -3.26 11.80 4.20
C ILE A 158 -2.64 13.20 4.12
N ALA A 159 -1.44 13.40 4.69
CA ALA A 159 -0.78 14.70 4.71
C ALA A 159 -0.69 15.39 3.33
N PRO A 160 -0.48 14.68 2.20
CA PRO A 160 -0.50 15.31 0.88
C PRO A 160 -1.85 15.96 0.56
N HIS A 161 -3.00 15.37 0.93
CA HIS A 161 -4.31 15.96 0.65
C HIS A 161 -4.52 17.32 1.31
N VAL A 162 -3.84 17.59 2.45
CA VAL A 162 -3.87 18.90 3.10
C VAL A 162 -3.27 20.00 2.23
N LEU A 163 -2.24 19.68 1.44
CA LEU A 163 -1.62 20.61 0.50
C LEU A 163 -2.43 20.77 -0.79
N TRP A 164 -3.14 19.72 -1.21
CA TRP A 164 -3.84 19.67 -2.49
C TRP A 164 -5.31 20.12 -2.43
N ALA A 165 -5.92 20.10 -1.25
CA ALA A 165 -7.31 20.50 -1.09
C ALA A 165 -7.46 22.03 -1.11
N GLU A 166 -8.32 22.53 -1.98
CA GLU A 166 -8.57 23.98 -2.09
C GLU A 166 -9.53 24.50 -0.99
N THR A 167 -10.44 23.64 -0.54
CA THR A 167 -11.48 23.98 0.43
C THR A 167 -11.61 22.90 1.50
N SER A 168 -12.30 23.21 2.61
CA SER A 168 -12.66 22.19 3.62
C SER A 168 -13.50 21.06 3.05
N ASP A 169 -14.43 21.35 2.13
CA ASP A 169 -15.26 20.32 1.51
C ASP A 169 -14.44 19.41 0.59
N ASP A 170 -13.50 19.96 -0.19
CA ASP A 170 -12.61 19.14 -1.01
C ASP A 170 -11.66 18.31 -0.14
N LEU A 171 -11.16 18.85 0.98
CA LEU A 171 -10.33 18.11 1.94
C LEU A 171 -11.10 16.92 2.52
N ILE A 172 -12.33 17.14 2.98
CA ILE A 172 -13.20 16.07 3.50
C ILE A 172 -13.42 15.02 2.42
N ARG A 173 -13.77 15.44 1.20
CA ARG A 173 -14.01 14.53 0.08
C ARG A 173 -12.78 13.67 -0.20
N ARG A 174 -11.60 14.27 -0.32
CA ARG A 174 -10.33 13.60 -0.58
C ARG A 174 -9.96 12.60 0.52
N ILE A 175 -10.06 12.99 1.79
CA ILE A 175 -9.70 12.12 2.92
C ILE A 175 -10.67 10.95 3.06
N VAL A 176 -11.98 11.20 2.95
CA VAL A 176 -12.99 10.13 3.01
C VAL A 176 -12.75 9.14 1.89
N LEU A 177 -12.58 9.63 0.66
CA LEU A 177 -12.26 8.79 -0.49
C LEU A 177 -10.96 8.00 -0.25
N ASP A 178 -9.83 8.65 0.00
CA ASP A 178 -8.56 7.96 0.26
C ASP A 178 -8.72 6.91 1.37
N GLY A 179 -9.35 7.27 2.48
CA GLY A 179 -9.52 6.38 3.62
C GLY A 179 -10.28 5.10 3.26
N ILE A 180 -11.43 5.24 2.58
CA ILE A 180 -12.26 4.08 2.19
C ILE A 180 -11.56 3.15 1.21
N THR A 181 -10.46 3.56 0.55
CA THR A 181 -9.67 2.61 -0.25
C THR A 181 -9.07 1.49 0.58
N THR A 182 -8.96 1.63 1.90
CA THR A 182 -8.31 0.65 2.80
C THR A 182 -9.04 0.36 4.10
N HIS A 183 -9.79 1.33 4.64
CA HIS A 183 -10.42 1.27 5.95
C HIS A 183 -11.90 1.65 5.83
N GLY A 184 -12.80 0.74 6.22
CA GLY A 184 -14.24 0.95 6.15
C GLY A 184 -14.87 1.39 7.48
N HIS A 185 -14.11 1.43 8.56
CA HIS A 185 -14.62 1.76 9.89
C HIS A 185 -14.49 3.27 10.19
N PRO A 186 -15.53 3.95 10.71
CA PRO A 186 -15.50 5.39 10.99
C PRO A 186 -14.32 5.88 11.84
N ARG A 187 -13.90 5.15 12.88
CA ARG A 187 -12.67 5.49 13.67
C ARG A 187 -11.42 5.80 12.84
N ALA A 188 -11.19 5.10 11.73
CA ALA A 188 -10.04 5.39 10.87
C ALA A 188 -10.22 6.73 10.13
N LEU A 189 -11.44 7.00 9.65
CA LEU A 189 -11.79 8.16 8.83
C LEU A 189 -11.92 9.43 9.67
N VAL A 190 -12.62 9.37 10.80
CA VAL A 190 -12.77 10.50 11.73
C VAL A 190 -11.40 10.90 12.28
N GLY A 191 -10.57 9.93 12.69
CA GLY A 191 -9.20 10.22 13.12
C GLY A 191 -8.38 10.94 12.05
N ALA A 192 -8.47 10.48 10.79
CA ALA A 192 -7.79 11.12 9.67
C ALA A 192 -8.30 12.54 9.38
N LEU A 193 -9.61 12.79 9.47
CA LEU A 193 -10.20 14.12 9.29
C LEU A 193 -9.74 15.07 10.39
N VAL A 194 -9.86 14.68 11.65
CA VAL A 194 -9.45 15.48 12.81
C VAL A 194 -7.96 15.82 12.73
N TYR A 195 -7.11 14.84 12.39
CA TYR A 195 -5.69 15.08 12.14
C TYR A 195 -5.44 16.05 10.97
N ALA A 196 -6.12 15.88 9.84
CA ALA A 196 -5.90 16.72 8.67
C ALA A 196 -6.29 18.18 8.89
N PHE A 197 -7.37 18.45 9.63
CA PHE A 197 -7.76 19.82 9.94
C PHE A 197 -6.75 20.49 10.89
N ALA A 198 -6.24 19.78 11.89
CA ALA A 198 -5.14 20.27 12.73
C ALA A 198 -3.86 20.54 11.92
N LEU A 199 -3.51 19.63 11.01
CA LEU A 199 -2.35 19.79 10.12
C LEU A 199 -2.51 20.97 9.15
N ARG A 200 -3.73 21.16 8.60
CA ARG A 200 -4.01 22.29 7.70
C ARG A 200 -3.91 23.63 8.42
N ASP A 201 -4.41 23.71 9.64
CA ASP A 201 -4.28 24.89 10.49
C ASP A 201 -2.81 25.20 10.79
N ALA A 202 -2.03 24.20 11.19
CA ALA A 202 -0.59 24.32 11.39
C ALA A 202 0.14 24.78 10.12
N ALA A 203 -0.23 24.24 8.95
CA ALA A 203 0.37 24.60 7.67
C ALA A 203 0.00 26.02 7.19
N SER A 204 -1.17 26.52 7.58
CA SER A 204 -1.69 27.84 7.16
C SER A 204 -1.23 28.98 8.06
N SER A 205 -0.71 28.66 9.25
CA SER A 205 -0.41 29.64 10.27
C SER A 205 0.90 30.37 10.02
N GLN A 206 0.84 31.68 10.20
CA GLN A 206 1.97 32.60 9.99
C GLN A 206 2.55 33.13 11.31
N THR A 207 2.03 32.66 12.45
CA THR A 207 2.35 33.15 13.79
C THR A 207 2.60 31.99 14.76
N THR A 208 3.23 32.29 15.90
CA THR A 208 3.40 31.34 17.01
C THR A 208 2.03 30.82 17.47
N HIS A 209 1.76 29.53 17.29
CA HIS A 209 0.51 28.91 17.74
C HIS A 209 0.32 29.01 19.24
N GLY A 210 -0.88 29.38 19.66
CA GLY A 210 -1.33 29.21 21.03
C GLY A 210 -1.53 27.74 21.36
N PHE A 211 -1.40 27.39 22.64
CA PHE A 211 -1.52 26.02 23.16
C PHE A 211 -2.91 25.37 22.94
N GLY A 212 -3.90 26.06 22.34
CA GLY A 212 -5.27 25.57 22.10
C GLY A 212 -5.75 25.61 20.64
N ASP A 213 -5.06 26.35 19.76
CA ASP A 213 -5.54 26.62 18.39
C ASP A 213 -5.69 25.33 17.58
N SER A 214 -4.76 24.39 17.75
CA SER A 214 -4.79 23.09 17.06
C SER A 214 -5.94 22.20 17.50
N VAL A 215 -6.50 22.38 18.71
CA VAL A 215 -7.64 21.58 19.19
C VAL A 215 -8.95 22.09 18.59
N GLU A 216 -9.11 23.40 18.51
CA GLU A 216 -10.27 24.02 17.84
C GLU A 216 -10.28 23.67 16.35
N ALA A 217 -9.13 23.79 15.69
CA ALA A 217 -8.98 23.35 14.31
C ALA A 217 -9.31 21.87 14.13
N ALA A 218 -8.80 21.00 15.00
CA ALA A 218 -9.07 19.56 14.98
C ALA A 218 -10.58 19.25 15.08
N ALA A 219 -11.32 20.01 15.90
CA ALA A 219 -12.76 19.83 16.07
C ALA A 219 -13.55 20.06 14.77
N ALA A 220 -13.05 20.87 13.83
CA ALA A 220 -13.65 21.03 12.50
C ALA A 220 -13.64 19.74 11.66
N GLY A 221 -12.80 18.76 12.03
CA GLY A 221 -12.79 17.41 11.47
C GLY A 221 -13.92 16.49 11.97
N LEU A 222 -14.69 16.88 12.99
CA LEU A 222 -15.88 16.17 13.47
C LEU A 222 -17.08 16.44 12.55
N VAL A 223 -17.00 15.91 11.33
CA VAL A 223 -17.95 16.18 10.26
C VAL A 223 -19.26 15.41 10.45
N ASP A 224 -20.39 16.03 10.11
CA ASP A 224 -21.71 15.37 10.07
C ASP A 224 -21.75 14.20 9.08
N VAL A 225 -22.45 13.14 9.49
CA VAL A 225 -22.53 11.90 8.72
C VAL A 225 -23.17 12.10 7.35
N GLU A 226 -24.15 13.00 7.22
CA GLU A 226 -24.83 13.31 5.96
C GLU A 226 -23.87 13.83 4.90
N ARG A 227 -22.85 14.60 5.30
CA ARG A 227 -21.81 15.10 4.39
C ARG A 227 -20.93 13.96 3.90
N VAL A 228 -20.62 13.01 4.77
CA VAL A 228 -19.77 11.84 4.46
C VAL A 228 -20.50 10.85 3.57
N LEU A 229 -21.77 10.56 3.85
CA LEU A 229 -22.59 9.65 3.04
C LEU A 229 -22.71 10.10 1.58
N ARG A 230 -22.70 11.42 1.31
CA ARG A 230 -22.72 11.98 -0.05
C ARG A 230 -21.41 11.78 -0.81
N VAL A 231 -20.30 11.52 -0.10
CA VAL A 231 -18.98 11.28 -0.70
C VAL A 231 -18.77 9.81 -1.06
N LEU A 232 -19.46 8.89 -0.36
CA LEU A 232 -19.27 7.46 -0.59
C LEU A 232 -19.66 7.06 -2.02
N PRO A 233 -18.86 6.22 -2.70
CA PRO A 233 -19.18 5.74 -4.04
C PRO A 233 -20.49 4.97 -4.09
N THR A 234 -21.18 5.06 -5.23
CA THR A 234 -22.32 4.19 -5.54
C THR A 234 -21.90 2.73 -5.42
N GLY A 235 -22.62 1.95 -4.61
CA GLY A 235 -22.28 0.55 -4.33
C GLY A 235 -21.22 0.35 -3.25
N TRP A 236 -20.91 1.37 -2.44
CA TRP A 236 -20.05 1.20 -1.25
C TRP A 236 -20.64 0.21 -0.24
N GLY A 237 -21.96 0.12 -0.13
CA GLY A 237 -22.64 -0.82 0.76
C GLY A 237 -24.13 -0.88 0.49
N THR A 238 -24.79 -1.84 1.14
CA THR A 238 -26.26 -1.93 1.19
C THR A 238 -26.84 -0.82 2.07
N ALA A 239 -28.17 -0.63 2.05
CA ALA A 239 -28.83 0.31 2.96
C ALA A 239 -28.49 0.02 4.44
N HIS A 240 -28.40 -1.25 4.81
CA HIS A 240 -28.01 -1.70 6.15
C HIS A 240 -26.56 -1.35 6.49
N ASP A 241 -25.64 -1.47 5.52
CA ASP A 241 -24.24 -1.09 5.73
C ASP A 241 -24.09 0.42 5.94
N LEU A 242 -24.85 1.22 5.18
CA LEU A 242 -24.87 2.67 5.29
C LEU A 242 -25.46 3.13 6.63
N GLU A 243 -26.55 2.50 7.09
CA GLU A 243 -27.15 2.77 8.40
C GLU A 243 -26.17 2.45 9.54
N ARG A 244 -25.55 1.26 9.51
CA ARG A 244 -24.54 0.88 10.52
C ARG A 244 -23.36 1.83 10.51
N PHE A 245 -22.86 2.18 9.32
CA PHE A 245 -21.76 3.13 9.18
C PHE A 245 -22.15 4.48 9.79
N ALA A 246 -23.39 4.94 9.55
CA ALA A 246 -23.86 6.22 10.05
C ALA A 246 -23.95 6.29 11.58
N VAL A 247 -24.52 5.25 12.21
CA VAL A 247 -24.57 5.14 13.68
C VAL A 247 -23.15 5.11 14.25
N THR A 248 -22.28 4.28 13.68
CA THR A 248 -20.89 4.14 14.13
C THR A 248 -20.12 5.46 13.95
N TRP A 249 -20.43 6.24 12.92
CA TRP A 249 -19.82 7.56 12.69
C TRP A 249 -20.19 8.55 13.78
N GLN A 250 -21.48 8.63 14.14
CA GLN A 250 -21.95 9.50 15.22
C GLN A 250 -21.32 9.12 16.57
N ASP A 251 -21.27 7.83 16.89
CA ASP A 251 -20.60 7.33 18.09
C ASP A 251 -19.11 7.68 18.10
N THR A 252 -18.45 7.54 16.95
CA THR A 252 -17.03 7.88 16.78
C THR A 252 -16.79 9.38 16.94
N ASN A 253 -17.65 10.25 16.39
CA ASN A 253 -17.54 11.69 16.58
C ASN A 253 -17.66 12.07 18.07
N LYS A 254 -18.60 11.44 18.79
CA LYS A 254 -18.75 11.65 20.24
C LYS A 254 -17.53 11.18 21.02
N GLU A 255 -17.03 9.97 20.74
CA GLU A 255 -15.79 9.44 21.32
C GLU A 255 -14.60 10.39 21.07
N THR A 256 -14.48 10.91 19.85
CA THR A 256 -13.37 11.79 19.47
C THR A 256 -13.49 13.18 20.09
N SER A 257 -14.70 13.73 20.23
CA SER A 257 -14.93 14.98 20.98
C SER A 257 -14.41 14.87 22.41
N GLN A 258 -14.66 13.75 23.08
CA GLN A 258 -14.18 13.51 24.45
C GLN A 258 -12.64 13.42 24.52
N LEU A 259 -11.99 12.86 23.48
CA LEU A 259 -10.53 12.88 23.39
C LEU A 259 -10.00 14.31 23.22
N LEU A 260 -10.63 15.13 22.37
CA LEU A 260 -10.23 16.53 22.17
C LEU A 260 -10.44 17.37 23.44
N GLU A 261 -11.53 17.17 24.18
CA GLU A 261 -11.79 17.79 25.49
C GLU A 261 -10.70 17.42 26.50
N LEU A 262 -10.32 16.14 26.57
CA LEU A 262 -9.25 15.68 27.45
C LEU A 262 -7.91 16.36 27.14
N ILE A 263 -7.62 16.57 25.86
CA ILE A 263 -6.43 17.27 25.38
C ILE A 263 -6.48 18.74 25.76
N ALA A 264 -7.59 19.42 25.50
CA ALA A 264 -7.79 20.82 25.87
C ALA A 264 -7.58 21.05 27.37
N ASP A 265 -8.17 20.19 28.21
CA ASP A 265 -7.99 20.21 29.67
C ASP A 265 -6.53 20.01 30.09
N SER A 266 -5.81 19.10 29.42
CA SER A 266 -4.41 18.82 29.71
C SER A 266 -3.49 19.98 29.32
N LEU A 267 -3.77 20.62 28.18
CA LEU A 267 -3.04 21.79 27.69
C LEU A 267 -3.31 23.02 28.58
N HIS A 268 -4.55 23.21 29.05
CA HIS A 268 -4.89 24.30 29.97
C HIS A 268 -4.15 24.21 31.31
N ARG A 269 -3.90 22.99 31.81
CA ARG A 269 -3.04 22.77 33.00
C ARG A 269 -1.55 23.06 32.75
N GLY A 270 -1.14 23.24 31.50
CA GLY A 270 0.20 23.69 31.12
C GLY A 270 1.32 22.81 31.68
N ALA A 271 2.29 23.42 32.38
CA ALA A 271 3.43 22.72 32.96
C ALA A 271 3.05 21.71 34.07
N MET A 272 1.84 21.81 34.63
CA MET A 272 1.36 20.89 35.68
C MET A 272 0.84 19.56 35.11
N SER A 273 0.64 19.44 33.79
CA SER A 273 0.26 18.18 33.17
C SER A 273 1.47 17.31 32.82
N ASN A 274 1.33 16.02 33.08
CA ASN A 274 2.30 15.00 32.69
C ASN A 274 1.89 14.43 31.31
N PRO A 275 2.75 14.51 30.28
CA PRO A 275 2.42 14.06 28.94
C PRO A 275 2.22 12.55 28.85
N GLU A 276 3.01 11.75 29.55
CA GLU A 276 2.86 10.29 29.56
C GLU A 276 1.52 9.86 30.15
N ILE A 277 1.08 10.47 31.26
CA ILE A 277 -0.25 10.22 31.87
C ILE A 277 -1.37 10.64 30.91
N THR A 278 -1.19 11.75 30.19
CA THR A 278 -2.19 12.20 29.21
C THR A 278 -2.30 11.20 28.06
N LEU A 279 -1.16 10.74 27.52
CA LEU A 279 -1.11 9.75 26.45
C LEU A 279 -1.71 8.39 26.88
N GLU A 280 -1.46 7.96 28.12
CA GLU A 280 -2.11 6.77 28.69
C GLU A 280 -3.63 6.94 28.74
N ARG A 281 -4.12 8.08 29.23
CA ARG A 281 -5.57 8.39 29.27
C ARG A 281 -6.20 8.49 27.88
N LEU A 282 -5.45 8.91 26.86
CA LEU A 282 -5.89 8.90 25.47
C LEU A 282 -5.96 7.48 24.89
N GLY A 283 -5.38 6.47 25.55
CA GLY A 283 -5.39 5.08 25.11
C GLY A 283 -4.16 4.67 24.31
N CYS A 284 -3.10 5.49 24.23
CA CYS A 284 -1.91 5.22 23.42
C CYS A 284 -1.14 3.97 23.86
N THR A 285 -1.34 3.55 25.11
CA THR A 285 -0.66 2.38 25.70
C THR A 285 -1.61 1.21 25.97
N ASP A 286 -2.90 1.35 25.61
CA ASP A 286 -3.88 0.27 25.75
C ASP A 286 -3.76 -0.69 24.56
N PRO A 287 -3.39 -1.98 24.76
CA PRO A 287 -3.20 -2.93 23.67
C PRO A 287 -4.44 -3.18 22.79
N LYS A 288 -5.65 -2.81 23.25
CA LYS A 288 -6.90 -3.01 22.50
C LYS A 288 -7.20 -1.87 21.53
N ILE A 289 -6.83 -0.64 21.89
CA ILE A 289 -7.18 0.57 21.13
C ILE A 289 -5.94 1.36 20.67
N ASN A 290 -4.75 0.97 21.10
CA ASN A 290 -3.50 1.48 20.55
C ASN A 290 -3.44 1.19 19.03
N GLY A 291 -3.11 2.23 18.28
CA GLY A 291 -3.16 2.25 16.82
C GLY A 291 -4.54 2.53 16.23
N ALA A 292 -5.58 2.83 17.03
CA ALA A 292 -6.84 3.35 16.51
C ALA A 292 -6.62 4.73 15.87
N GLY A 293 -7.36 5.02 14.79
CA GLY A 293 -7.21 6.28 14.07
C GLY A 293 -7.48 7.52 14.93
N THR A 294 -8.55 7.48 15.72
CA THR A 294 -8.94 8.57 16.64
C THR A 294 -7.91 8.78 17.75
N VAL A 295 -7.44 7.70 18.38
CA VAL A 295 -6.42 7.75 19.43
C VAL A 295 -5.10 8.33 18.93
N SER A 296 -4.61 7.83 17.79
CA SER A 296 -3.33 8.27 17.22
C SER A 296 -3.37 9.74 16.79
N ALA A 297 -4.46 10.16 16.14
CA ALA A 297 -4.68 11.54 15.75
C ALA A 297 -4.73 12.48 16.96
N ALA A 298 -5.55 12.16 17.96
CA ALA A 298 -5.68 12.97 19.17
C ALA A 298 -4.33 13.09 19.91
N ALA A 299 -3.63 11.97 20.10
CA ALA A 299 -2.31 11.97 20.73
C ALA A 299 -1.28 12.79 19.96
N ALA A 300 -1.28 12.71 18.63
CA ALA A 300 -0.38 13.49 17.80
C ALA A 300 -0.63 14.99 17.91
N ILE A 301 -1.90 15.41 17.89
CA ILE A 301 -2.33 16.79 18.09
C ILE A 301 -1.93 17.30 19.47
N TYR A 302 -2.14 16.49 20.52
CA TYR A 302 -1.72 16.82 21.87
C TYR A 302 -0.22 17.07 21.96
N LEU A 303 0.59 16.15 21.45
CA LEU A 303 2.05 16.28 21.50
C LEU A 303 2.55 17.47 20.70
N ALA A 304 2.04 17.68 19.48
CA ALA A 304 2.42 18.82 18.68
C ALA A 304 2.05 20.14 19.37
N SER A 305 0.85 20.24 19.94
CA SER A 305 0.39 21.44 20.67
C SER A 305 1.21 21.67 21.94
N ARG A 306 1.46 20.62 22.73
CA ARG A 306 2.17 20.70 24.01
C ARG A 306 3.64 21.07 23.84
N PHE A 307 4.23 20.65 22.72
CA PHE A 307 5.65 20.84 22.40
C PHE A 307 5.87 21.81 21.24
N ALA A 308 4.89 22.63 20.86
CA ALA A 308 5.04 23.61 19.78
C ALA A 308 6.27 24.52 19.99
N ALA A 309 6.53 25.00 21.21
CA ALA A 309 7.73 25.80 21.47
C ALA A 309 9.05 25.00 21.48
N ARG A 310 9.00 23.67 21.52
CA ARG A 310 10.15 22.75 21.65
C ARG A 310 9.91 21.46 20.84
N PRO A 311 9.88 21.55 19.49
CA PRO A 311 9.42 20.46 18.63
C PRO A 311 10.20 19.14 18.83
N GLN A 312 11.51 19.24 19.10
CA GLN A 312 12.34 18.07 19.38
C GLN A 312 11.84 17.25 20.58
N GLY A 313 11.28 17.91 21.61
CA GLY A 313 10.70 17.22 22.76
C GLY A 313 9.48 16.41 22.36
N GLY A 314 8.60 16.97 21.52
CA GLY A 314 7.40 16.28 21.04
C GLY A 314 7.73 15.07 20.19
N LEU A 315 8.69 15.19 19.28
CA LEU A 315 9.20 14.08 18.46
C LEU A 315 9.74 12.94 19.35
N LEU A 316 10.61 13.26 20.32
CA LEU A 316 11.21 12.23 21.18
C LEU A 316 10.19 11.58 22.12
N THR A 317 9.24 12.36 22.67
CA THR A 317 8.16 11.79 23.48
C THR A 317 7.28 10.85 22.66
N ALA A 318 6.97 11.18 21.40
CA ALA A 318 6.21 10.31 20.51
C ALA A 318 6.99 9.04 20.13
N ALA A 319 8.22 9.19 19.63
CA ALA A 319 9.02 8.10 19.07
C ALA A 319 9.46 7.07 20.12
N PHE A 320 9.55 7.46 21.40
CA PHE A 320 9.96 6.59 22.50
C PHE A 320 8.83 6.29 23.49
N LEU A 321 7.56 6.52 23.10
CA LEU A 321 6.42 6.20 23.95
C LEU A 321 6.35 4.70 24.22
N ARG A 322 6.50 4.32 25.49
CA ARG A 322 6.51 2.91 25.89
C ARG A 322 5.17 2.23 25.56
N LYS A 323 5.23 1.09 24.86
CA LYS A 323 4.07 0.29 24.41
C LYS A 323 3.15 1.00 23.40
N GLY A 324 3.56 2.17 22.90
CA GLY A 324 2.83 2.91 21.88
C GLY A 324 3.03 2.36 20.47
N ASP A 325 2.18 2.84 19.56
CA ASP A 325 2.37 2.76 18.11
C ASP A 325 3.28 3.91 17.67
N THR A 326 4.57 3.75 17.95
CA THR A 326 5.52 4.87 18.05
C THR A 326 5.95 5.44 16.70
N ASP A 327 6.00 4.64 15.63
CA ASP A 327 6.25 5.14 14.27
C ASP A 327 5.13 6.07 13.82
N THR A 328 3.88 5.63 13.87
CA THR A 328 2.75 6.44 13.43
C THR A 328 2.54 7.64 14.33
N LEU A 329 2.63 7.48 15.65
CA LEU A 329 2.50 8.63 16.56
C LEU A 329 3.58 9.68 16.29
N ALA A 330 4.84 9.27 16.14
CA ALA A 330 5.94 10.19 15.85
C ALA A 330 5.83 10.82 14.46
N SER A 331 5.43 10.05 13.45
CA SER A 331 5.18 10.54 12.09
C SER A 331 4.12 11.64 12.07
N LEU A 332 2.95 11.39 12.67
CA LEU A 332 1.86 12.37 12.75
C LEU A 332 2.26 13.61 13.56
N THR A 333 2.90 13.43 14.73
CA THR A 333 3.36 14.55 15.55
C THR A 333 4.39 15.41 14.82
N ALA A 334 5.39 14.78 14.20
CA ALA A 334 6.47 15.47 13.53
C ALA A 334 6.01 16.14 12.23
N ALA A 335 4.98 15.63 11.56
CA ALA A 335 4.35 16.30 10.42
C ALA A 335 3.69 17.62 10.83
N ILE A 336 2.94 17.65 11.95
CA ILE A 336 2.35 18.89 12.48
C ILE A 336 3.47 19.86 12.89
N LEU A 337 4.45 19.41 13.69
CA LEU A 337 5.57 20.25 14.10
C LEU A 337 6.40 20.75 12.91
N GLY A 338 6.53 19.94 11.86
CA GLY A 338 7.17 20.32 10.60
C GLY A 338 6.39 21.39 9.84
N ALA A 339 5.06 21.34 9.87
CA ALA A 339 4.22 22.41 9.34
C ALA A 339 4.47 23.74 10.07
N LEU A 340 4.65 23.68 11.39
CA LEU A 340 4.88 24.84 12.26
C LEU A 340 6.30 25.44 12.16
N HIS A 341 7.31 24.59 11.99
CA HIS A 341 8.71 24.96 12.20
C HIS A 341 9.62 24.68 11.01
N ASP A 342 9.06 24.36 9.84
CA ASP A 342 9.82 23.90 8.67
C ASP A 342 10.74 22.70 8.99
N THR A 343 11.90 22.60 8.33
CA THR A 343 12.86 21.50 8.49
C THR A 343 13.99 21.80 9.46
N ASN A 344 14.22 23.05 9.84
CA ASN A 344 15.43 23.46 10.58
C ASN A 344 15.56 22.77 11.94
N TRP A 345 14.45 22.53 12.63
CA TRP A 345 14.44 21.89 13.94
C TRP A 345 14.81 20.40 13.91
N LEU A 346 14.69 19.74 12.74
CA LEU A 346 15.05 18.33 12.56
C LEU A 346 16.58 18.12 12.57
N GLY A 347 17.37 19.17 12.32
CA GLY A 347 18.82 19.09 12.25
C GLY A 347 19.30 18.06 11.22
N ASN A 348 20.27 17.23 11.60
CA ASN A 348 20.84 16.21 10.71
C ASN A 348 19.83 15.14 10.28
N LEU A 349 18.80 14.87 11.09
CA LEU A 349 17.80 13.84 10.79
C LEU A 349 17.12 14.08 9.45
N ALA A 350 16.88 15.35 9.09
CA ALA A 350 16.27 15.70 7.80
C ALA A 350 17.11 15.28 6.59
N ALA A 351 18.44 15.19 6.74
CA ALA A 351 19.35 14.77 5.68
C ALA A 351 19.68 13.27 5.74
N GLU A 352 19.63 12.68 6.93
CA GLU A 352 19.98 11.28 7.18
C GLU A 352 18.82 10.30 6.96
N VAL A 353 17.56 10.78 6.97
CA VAL A 353 16.40 9.93 6.67
C VAL A 353 16.48 9.39 5.24
N GLN A 354 16.07 8.13 5.06
CA GLN A 354 16.05 7.47 3.76
C GLN A 354 15.31 8.34 2.74
N ASP A 355 15.88 8.44 1.54
CA ASP A 355 15.34 9.18 0.41
C ASP A 355 15.06 10.68 0.68
N ALA A 356 15.71 11.31 1.66
CA ALA A 356 15.51 12.72 2.03
C ALA A 356 15.39 13.69 0.84
N ASN A 357 16.30 13.58 -0.14
CA ASN A 357 16.28 14.41 -1.34
C ASN A 357 15.05 14.18 -2.22
N TYR A 358 14.58 12.93 -2.35
CA TYR A 358 13.36 12.61 -3.08
C TYR A 358 12.12 13.10 -2.33
N ILE A 359 12.06 12.89 -1.01
CA ILE A 359 10.98 13.36 -0.14
C ILE A 359 10.83 14.88 -0.26
N ALA A 360 11.95 15.63 -0.18
CA ALA A 360 11.96 17.08 -0.33
C ALA A 360 11.45 17.54 -1.71
N ARG A 361 11.88 16.89 -2.79
CA ARG A 361 11.39 17.19 -4.15
C ARG A 361 9.89 16.91 -4.29
N LEU A 362 9.40 15.82 -3.70
CA LEU A 362 7.98 15.48 -3.77
C LEU A 362 7.12 16.46 -2.97
N ALA A 363 7.64 16.94 -1.84
CA ALA A 363 7.04 18.00 -1.06
C ALA A 363 6.96 19.33 -1.86
N ASP A 364 8.05 19.71 -2.52
CA ASP A 364 8.08 20.92 -3.38
C ASP A 364 7.05 20.84 -4.51
N ARG A 365 6.96 19.68 -5.17
CA ARG A 365 5.97 19.45 -6.24
C ARG A 365 4.53 19.51 -5.71
N SER A 366 4.31 19.01 -4.50
CA SER A 366 3.00 19.07 -3.84
C SER A 366 2.63 20.51 -3.48
N ALA A 367 3.58 21.31 -2.96
CA ALA A 367 3.38 22.73 -2.66
C ALA A 367 3.13 23.60 -3.90
N ALA A 368 3.74 23.25 -5.03
CA ALA A 368 3.60 23.98 -6.28
C ALA A 368 2.34 23.58 -7.08
N HIS A 369 1.57 22.59 -6.61
CA HIS A 369 0.51 21.91 -7.39
C HIS A 369 0.99 21.53 -8.80
N ALA A 370 2.27 21.19 -8.94
CA ALA A 370 2.90 20.96 -10.23
C ALA A 370 2.38 19.64 -10.80
N ALA A 371 1.34 19.73 -11.63
CA ALA A 371 0.79 18.63 -12.39
C ALA A 371 1.79 18.21 -13.48
N ASP A 372 2.76 17.39 -13.09
CA ASP A 372 3.47 16.52 -14.00
C ASP A 372 2.96 15.10 -13.71
N PRO A 373 1.99 14.61 -14.51
CA PRO A 373 1.27 13.39 -14.19
C PRO A 373 2.28 12.24 -14.08
N PRO A 374 2.31 11.49 -12.97
CA PRO A 374 3.21 10.37 -12.84
C PRO A 374 3.01 9.41 -14.02
N LYS A 375 4.12 8.90 -14.58
CA LYS A 375 4.09 7.94 -15.70
C LYS A 375 3.14 6.80 -15.37
N TRP A 376 2.17 6.56 -16.25
CA TRP A 376 1.25 5.43 -16.10
C TRP A 376 1.95 4.14 -16.53
N PRO A 377 1.74 3.02 -15.82
CA PRO A 377 2.38 1.76 -16.16
C PRO A 377 1.93 1.25 -17.53
N THR A 378 2.84 0.62 -18.28
CA THR A 378 2.56 0.04 -19.61
C THR A 378 1.66 -1.18 -19.57
N ARG A 379 1.63 -1.88 -18.43
CA ARG A 379 0.85 -3.09 -18.15
C ARG A 379 0.22 -2.97 -16.75
N ARG A 380 -0.73 -3.84 -16.42
CA ARG A 380 -1.29 -3.88 -15.05
C ARG A 380 -0.16 -4.07 -14.02
N PRO A 381 -0.19 -3.42 -12.84
CA PRO A 381 0.88 -3.53 -11.84
C PRO A 381 1.23 -4.97 -11.47
N MET A 382 0.24 -5.87 -11.39
CA MET A 382 0.51 -7.29 -11.13
C MET A 382 1.35 -7.97 -12.22
N ALA A 383 1.15 -7.63 -13.50
CA ALA A 383 1.94 -8.18 -14.59
C ALA A 383 3.37 -7.64 -14.56
N LEU A 384 3.54 -6.34 -14.30
CA LEU A 384 4.86 -5.73 -14.10
C LEU A 384 5.58 -6.30 -12.88
N ARG A 385 4.88 -6.54 -11.77
CA ARG A 385 5.44 -7.17 -10.57
C ARG A 385 5.97 -8.57 -10.86
N ARG A 386 5.21 -9.41 -11.60
CA ARG A 386 5.68 -10.74 -12.00
C ARG A 386 6.94 -10.64 -12.85
N ALA A 387 6.92 -9.80 -13.89
CA ALA A 387 8.07 -9.58 -14.76
C ALA A 387 9.31 -9.08 -13.99
N LEU A 388 9.12 -8.16 -13.04
CA LEU A 388 10.19 -7.65 -12.19
C LEU A 388 10.76 -8.75 -11.29
N ASN A 389 9.91 -9.54 -10.63
CA ASN A 389 10.35 -10.65 -9.80
C ASN A 389 11.17 -11.66 -10.61
N ASP A 390 10.73 -12.02 -11.81
CA ASP A 390 11.43 -12.95 -12.69
C ASP A 390 12.80 -12.38 -13.13
N ALA A 391 12.87 -11.08 -13.41
CA ALA A 391 14.11 -10.40 -13.79
C ALA A 391 15.13 -10.28 -12.64
N LEU A 392 14.68 -10.30 -11.38
CA LEU A 392 15.53 -10.24 -10.19
C LEU A 392 16.18 -11.58 -9.83
N LEU A 393 15.56 -12.71 -10.19
CA LEU A 393 16.04 -14.06 -9.83
C LEU A 393 17.47 -14.38 -10.35
N PRO A 394 17.88 -13.97 -11.57
CA PRO A 394 19.24 -14.18 -12.07
C PRO A 394 20.32 -13.38 -11.32
N ARG A 395 19.95 -12.46 -10.42
CA ARG A 395 20.88 -11.61 -9.63
C ARG A 395 21.82 -10.77 -10.50
N ARG A 396 21.30 -10.23 -11.60
CA ARG A 396 22.04 -9.34 -12.50
C ARG A 396 21.48 -7.93 -12.42
N ALA A 397 22.33 -6.93 -12.65
CA ALA A 397 21.87 -5.58 -12.84
C ALA A 397 21.07 -5.47 -14.14
N PHE A 398 19.93 -4.80 -14.10
CA PHE A 398 19.11 -4.48 -15.27
C PHE A 398 18.36 -3.17 -15.04
N HIS A 399 17.81 -2.65 -16.14
CA HIS A 399 16.84 -1.57 -16.12
C HIS A 399 15.48 -2.15 -16.50
N SER A 400 14.44 -1.82 -15.74
CA SER A 400 13.07 -2.25 -16.03
C SER A 400 12.09 -1.18 -15.59
N GLU A 401 10.88 -1.28 -16.12
CA GLU A 401 9.74 -0.60 -15.55
C GLU A 401 9.35 -1.23 -14.21
N PHE A 402 9.18 -0.40 -13.19
CA PHE A 402 8.63 -0.73 -11.88
C PHE A 402 7.10 -0.82 -11.97
N PRO A 403 6.40 -1.54 -11.08
CA PRO A 403 4.96 -1.78 -11.24
C PRO A 403 4.05 -0.54 -11.24
N ASP A 404 4.56 0.61 -10.81
CA ASP A 404 3.85 1.89 -10.87
C ASP A 404 4.17 2.76 -12.10
N GLY A 405 4.94 2.22 -13.06
CA GLY A 405 5.31 2.87 -14.32
C GLY A 405 6.63 3.65 -14.29
N ARG A 406 7.26 3.81 -13.12
CA ARG A 406 8.60 4.43 -13.01
C ARG A 406 9.68 3.51 -13.57
N GLN A 407 10.82 4.07 -13.98
CA GLN A 407 11.97 3.23 -14.32
C GLN A 407 12.73 2.88 -13.05
N CYS A 408 13.25 1.66 -12.99
CA CYS A 408 14.07 1.17 -11.88
C CYS A 408 15.37 0.57 -12.40
N HIS A 409 16.42 0.68 -11.59
CA HIS A 409 17.64 -0.10 -11.75
C HIS A 409 17.97 -0.78 -10.42
N VAL A 410 18.61 -1.94 -10.51
CA VAL A 410 19.08 -2.66 -9.34
C VAL A 410 20.42 -2.09 -8.89
N ASP A 411 20.50 -1.74 -7.61
CA ASP A 411 21.72 -1.25 -6.96
C ASP A 411 22.51 -2.41 -6.36
N ASP A 412 21.86 -3.19 -5.51
CA ASP A 412 22.50 -4.25 -4.73
C ASP A 412 21.57 -5.44 -4.46
N PHE A 413 22.19 -6.59 -4.17
CA PHE A 413 21.52 -7.80 -3.74
C PHE A 413 22.06 -8.27 -2.39
N ALA A 414 21.16 -8.47 -1.44
CA ALA A 414 21.48 -9.11 -0.17
C ALA A 414 20.79 -10.47 -0.06
N VAL A 415 21.48 -11.44 0.55
CA VAL A 415 20.93 -12.76 0.83
C VAL A 415 20.59 -12.84 2.30
N LEU A 416 19.31 -13.09 2.60
CA LEU A 416 18.76 -13.17 3.95
C LEU A 416 18.31 -14.62 4.25
N HIS A 417 18.04 -14.89 5.53
CA HIS A 417 17.52 -16.17 6.02
C HIS A 417 18.31 -17.40 5.52
N ASP A 418 19.63 -17.40 5.74
CA ASP A 418 20.53 -18.49 5.37
C ASP A 418 20.51 -18.86 3.87
N GLY A 419 20.08 -17.93 3.01
CA GLY A 419 19.96 -18.19 1.57
C GLY A 419 18.56 -18.46 1.05
N ARG A 420 17.51 -18.28 1.87
CA ARG A 420 16.11 -18.53 1.50
C ARG A 420 15.33 -17.28 1.08
N VAL A 421 15.90 -16.10 1.27
CA VAL A 421 15.33 -14.83 0.83
C VAL A 421 16.40 -14.03 0.09
N LEU A 422 16.08 -13.57 -1.11
CA LEU A 422 16.87 -12.61 -1.87
C LEU A 422 16.22 -11.25 -1.70
N ARG A 423 16.97 -10.29 -1.16
CA ARG A 423 16.61 -8.88 -1.15
C ARG A 423 17.28 -8.19 -2.33
N ALA A 424 16.50 -7.52 -3.15
CA ALA A 424 17.00 -6.58 -4.13
C ALA A 424 16.75 -5.15 -3.66
N ARG A 425 17.78 -4.32 -3.64
CA ARG A 425 17.65 -2.88 -3.49
C ARG A 425 17.57 -2.25 -4.86
N LEU A 426 16.48 -1.53 -5.13
CA LEU A 426 16.25 -0.80 -6.37
C LEU A 426 16.25 0.70 -6.13
N PHE A 427 16.78 1.44 -7.09
CA PHE A 427 16.61 2.88 -7.19
C PHE A 427 15.67 3.21 -8.34
N LEU A 428 14.66 4.02 -8.05
CA LEU A 428 13.72 4.52 -9.05
C LEU A 428 14.25 5.80 -9.70
N ASP A 429 13.82 6.10 -10.93
CA ASP A 429 14.30 7.23 -11.73
C ASP A 429 14.03 8.61 -11.10
N ASP A 430 13.09 8.69 -10.17
CA ASP A 430 12.81 9.88 -9.35
C ASP A 430 13.63 9.98 -8.06
N GLY A 431 14.40 8.94 -7.72
CA GLY A 431 15.30 8.86 -6.57
C GLY A 431 14.73 8.15 -5.35
N GLN A 432 13.56 7.52 -5.42
CA GLN A 432 13.07 6.66 -4.32
C GLN A 432 13.82 5.32 -4.28
N THR A 433 14.16 4.86 -3.08
CA THR A 433 14.68 3.51 -2.85
C THR A 433 13.54 2.53 -2.58
N ALA A 434 13.58 1.33 -3.19
CA ALA A 434 12.63 0.25 -2.93
C ALA A 434 13.39 -1.06 -2.61
N PHE A 435 12.90 -1.81 -1.62
CA PHE A 435 13.43 -3.12 -1.26
C PHE A 435 12.43 -4.21 -1.67
N ILE A 436 12.84 -5.13 -2.53
CA ILE A 436 12.01 -6.28 -2.94
C ILE A 436 12.60 -7.55 -2.35
N ASP A 437 11.80 -8.23 -1.52
CA ASP A 437 12.16 -9.50 -0.90
C ASP A 437 11.49 -10.67 -1.63
N LEU A 438 12.30 -11.57 -2.19
CA LEU A 438 11.88 -12.73 -2.96
C LEU A 438 12.27 -14.02 -2.25
N PRO A 439 11.38 -15.02 -2.14
CA PRO A 439 11.79 -16.35 -1.70
C PRO A 439 12.71 -16.98 -2.74
N THR A 440 13.83 -17.55 -2.29
CA THR A 440 14.73 -18.35 -3.14
C THR A 440 14.40 -19.83 -2.94
N ASP A 441 14.18 -20.55 -4.05
CA ASP A 441 13.88 -21.98 -4.00
C ASP A 441 15.13 -22.75 -3.56
N PRO A 442 15.09 -23.59 -2.50
CA PRO A 442 16.27 -24.29 -1.97
C PRO A 442 16.87 -25.34 -2.93
N THR A 443 16.23 -25.62 -4.06
CA THR A 443 16.61 -26.68 -5.02
C THR A 443 17.68 -26.27 -6.04
N THR A 444 18.08 -24.99 -6.10
CA THR A 444 19.12 -24.52 -7.04
C THR A 444 20.54 -24.52 -6.46
N ARG A 445 20.73 -24.89 -5.19
CA ARG A 445 22.05 -25.10 -4.58
C ARG A 445 22.52 -26.55 -4.69
N SER A 446 22.67 -27.05 -5.91
CA SER A 446 23.48 -28.25 -6.17
C SER A 446 23.96 -28.26 -7.62
N GLY A 447 24.79 -27.28 -7.95
CA GLY A 447 25.24 -27.13 -9.33
C GLY A 447 26.36 -26.14 -9.51
N GLU A 448 27.24 -25.96 -8.51
CA GLU A 448 28.54 -25.33 -8.78
C GLU A 448 29.58 -25.86 -7.80
N THR A 449 30.58 -26.45 -8.42
CA THR A 449 31.65 -27.27 -7.88
C THR A 449 32.66 -26.47 -7.09
N SER A 450 33.03 -26.96 -5.91
CA SER A 450 34.39 -26.83 -5.38
C SER A 450 34.78 -28.18 -4.80
N ARG A 451 35.35 -29.02 -5.68
CA ARG A 451 36.13 -30.19 -5.26
C ARG A 451 37.45 -29.65 -4.75
N GLU A 452 37.65 -29.66 -3.44
CA GLU A 452 39.00 -29.78 -2.89
C GLU A 452 39.03 -30.90 -1.84
N HIS A 453 40.03 -31.74 -2.03
CA HIS A 453 40.36 -32.89 -1.23
C HIS A 453 40.73 -32.49 0.20
N SER A 454 40.18 -33.17 1.19
CA SER A 454 41.03 -33.68 2.26
C SER A 454 40.52 -35.01 2.81
N SER A 455 41.46 -35.92 2.81
CA SER A 455 41.37 -37.34 3.07
C SER A 455 41.42 -37.67 4.56
N ARG A 456 40.72 -38.76 4.92
CA ARG A 456 41.09 -39.76 5.94
C ARG A 456 41.27 -39.27 7.39
N GLN A 457 40.38 -39.71 8.28
CA GLN A 457 40.61 -40.87 9.16
C GLN A 457 39.42 -41.09 10.10
N ARG A 458 38.88 -42.31 10.09
CA ARG A 458 38.15 -42.90 11.22
C ARG A 458 39.13 -43.79 11.96
N GLN A 459 39.16 -43.69 13.28
CA GLN A 459 39.35 -44.83 14.19
C GLN A 459 38.88 -44.45 15.62
N PRO A 460 38.59 -45.44 16.50
CA PRO A 460 37.38 -45.45 17.31
C PRO A 460 37.62 -45.70 18.83
N THR A 461 36.51 -45.89 19.55
CA THR A 461 36.31 -46.65 20.81
C THR A 461 36.76 -46.08 22.16
N SER A 462 35.78 -45.98 23.06
CA SER A 462 35.72 -46.44 24.47
C SER A 462 34.70 -45.54 25.20
N GLY A 463 33.80 -45.94 26.10
CA GLY A 463 33.53 -47.16 26.84
C GLY A 463 32.81 -46.74 28.14
N GLN A 464 32.01 -47.64 28.73
CA GLN A 464 31.33 -47.59 30.06
C GLN A 464 29.93 -46.92 30.08
N SER A 465 28.81 -47.65 30.25
CA SER A 465 28.28 -48.40 31.43
C SER A 465 28.00 -47.45 32.61
N ASN A 466 26.84 -47.34 33.26
CA ASN A 466 25.83 -48.32 33.70
C ASN A 466 24.57 -47.57 34.15
N GLY A 467 23.44 -48.26 34.27
CA GLY A 467 22.34 -47.80 35.14
C GLY A 467 20.96 -48.27 34.71
N ALA A 468 20.66 -49.56 34.94
CA ALA A 468 19.34 -50.13 34.77
C ALA A 468 18.38 -49.73 35.92
N SER A 469 17.12 -49.44 35.60
CA SER A 469 15.95 -49.73 36.46
C SER A 469 14.66 -49.64 35.62
N GLU A 470 14.13 -50.79 35.21
CA GLU A 470 12.70 -51.06 34.98
C GLU A 470 12.24 -51.97 36.15
N PRO A 471 10.96 -52.40 36.30
CA PRO A 471 9.71 -52.07 35.58
C PRO A 471 8.53 -51.82 36.56
N VAL A 472 7.32 -51.52 36.06
CA VAL A 472 6.06 -52.23 36.41
C VAL A 472 5.03 -51.87 35.34
N GLY A 473 4.47 -52.90 34.68
CA GLY A 473 3.43 -52.76 33.67
C GLY A 473 2.01 -53.05 34.17
N THR A 474 1.03 -52.84 33.28
CA THR A 474 -0.11 -53.72 32.96
C THR A 474 -1.01 -52.97 31.96
N SER A 475 -1.09 -53.45 30.71
CA SER A 475 -2.25 -54.12 30.09
C SER A 475 -3.46 -53.19 29.82
N SER A 476 -4.12 -53.12 28.66
CA SER A 476 -4.27 -54.08 27.57
C SER A 476 -5.07 -53.47 26.38
N ARG A 477 -4.91 -54.08 25.19
CA ARG A 477 -5.81 -54.15 23.99
C ARG A 477 -6.08 -52.84 23.20
N SER A 478 -5.48 -52.65 22.01
CA SER A 478 -5.66 -53.31 20.69
C SER A 478 -6.96 -52.94 19.96
N ALA A 479 -6.85 -52.12 18.90
CA ALA A 479 -7.48 -52.33 17.59
C ALA A 479 -7.01 -51.24 16.59
N THR A 480 -6.18 -51.70 15.64
CA THR A 480 -6.02 -51.31 14.24
C THR A 480 -6.93 -50.22 13.64
N HIS A 481 -6.33 -49.24 12.95
CA HIS A 481 -6.73 -48.88 11.57
C HIS A 481 -5.67 -48.00 10.87
N THR A 482 -5.14 -48.51 9.77
CA THR A 482 -4.33 -47.81 8.75
C THR A 482 -5.22 -46.92 7.87
N PRO A 483 -4.69 -45.79 7.35
CA PRO A 483 -4.86 -45.50 5.92
C PRO A 483 -3.54 -45.03 5.29
N MET A 484 -2.94 -45.77 4.36
CA MET A 484 -3.17 -45.74 2.90
C MET A 484 -3.27 -44.33 2.30
N ALA A 485 -2.21 -43.95 1.59
CA ALA A 485 -2.25 -42.96 0.51
C ALA A 485 -3.12 -43.46 -0.66
N PRO A 486 -3.61 -42.55 -1.51
CA PRO A 486 -3.34 -42.74 -2.93
C PRO A 486 -2.97 -41.47 -3.71
N HIS A 487 -2.37 -41.76 -4.86
CA HIS A 487 -1.73 -40.95 -5.89
C HIS A 487 -2.66 -40.10 -6.79
N SER A 488 -2.00 -39.33 -7.67
CA SER A 488 -2.42 -38.87 -9.02
C SER A 488 -3.08 -37.49 -9.09
N VAL A 489 -2.34 -36.40 -9.34
CA VAL A 489 -1.91 -35.88 -10.66
C VAL A 489 -3.09 -35.59 -11.61
N ALA A 490 -3.52 -34.33 -11.62
CA ALA A 490 -4.20 -33.71 -12.75
C ALA A 490 -3.28 -32.62 -13.33
N ARG A 491 -2.73 -32.89 -14.52
CA ARG A 491 -2.03 -31.90 -15.34
C ARG A 491 -3.06 -30.90 -15.87
N HIS A 492 -3.09 -29.68 -15.33
CA HIS A 492 -3.69 -28.56 -16.04
C HIS A 492 -2.63 -27.96 -16.97
N SER A 493 -2.96 -27.97 -18.26
CA SER A 493 -2.20 -27.34 -19.33
C SER A 493 -1.98 -25.86 -19.03
N THR A 494 -0.74 -25.50 -18.72
CA THR A 494 -0.26 -24.12 -18.65
C THR A 494 0.08 -23.64 -20.06
N GLN A 495 -0.81 -22.85 -20.66
CA GLN A 495 -0.37 -21.82 -21.59
C GLN A 495 -0.32 -20.49 -20.82
N PRO A 496 0.77 -19.72 -20.94
CA PRO A 496 0.81 -18.37 -20.41
C PRO A 496 -0.09 -17.48 -21.28
N GLU A 497 -1.20 -16.98 -20.74
CA GLU A 497 -1.94 -15.87 -21.37
C GLU A 497 -1.04 -14.63 -21.29
N THR A 498 -0.36 -14.31 -22.39
CA THR A 498 0.30 -13.02 -22.61
C THR A 498 -0.76 -11.99 -23.00
N ASP A 499 -0.93 -10.96 -22.18
CA ASP A 499 -1.83 -9.83 -22.48
C ASP A 499 -1.22 -8.93 -23.57
N ALA A 500 -1.91 -8.76 -24.70
CA ALA A 500 -1.57 -7.81 -25.75
C ALA A 500 -2.41 -6.53 -25.62
N VAL A 501 -1.77 -5.36 -25.72
CA VAL A 501 -2.44 -4.04 -25.67
C VAL A 501 -2.25 -3.33 -27.01
N LEU A 502 -3.36 -2.99 -27.68
CA LEU A 502 -3.36 -2.24 -28.93
C LEU A 502 -3.89 -0.82 -28.71
N ALA A 503 -3.24 0.18 -29.29
CA ALA A 503 -3.75 1.56 -29.23
C ALA A 503 -4.95 1.73 -30.18
N THR A 504 -5.97 2.51 -29.84
CA THR A 504 -7.11 2.80 -30.72
C THR A 504 -7.39 4.29 -30.78
N LEU A 505 -7.88 4.80 -31.91
CA LEU A 505 -8.25 6.22 -32.03
C LEU A 505 -9.50 6.55 -31.21
N SER A 506 -10.45 5.62 -31.12
CA SER A 506 -11.69 5.80 -30.39
C SER A 506 -12.12 4.51 -29.71
N LEU A 507 -12.01 4.47 -28.38
CA LEU A 507 -12.46 3.32 -27.58
C LEU A 507 -13.93 3.02 -27.77
N ALA A 508 -14.79 4.06 -27.85
CA ALA A 508 -16.22 3.87 -28.02
C ALA A 508 -16.55 3.16 -29.34
N ARG A 509 -15.92 3.58 -30.45
CA ARG A 509 -16.14 2.95 -31.77
C ARG A 509 -15.60 1.53 -31.80
N SER A 510 -14.42 1.31 -31.24
CA SER A 510 -13.81 -0.02 -31.22
C SER A 510 -14.56 -0.98 -30.29
N ALA A 511 -14.97 -0.53 -29.10
CA ALA A 511 -15.81 -1.33 -28.20
C ALA A 511 -17.12 -1.76 -28.88
N ALA A 512 -17.82 -0.83 -29.54
CA ALA A 512 -19.06 -1.13 -30.24
C ALA A 512 -18.86 -2.17 -31.35
N PHE A 513 -17.81 -2.03 -32.16
CA PHE A 513 -17.47 -2.99 -33.21
C PHE A 513 -17.24 -4.40 -32.64
N TYR A 514 -16.40 -4.52 -31.61
CA TYR A 514 -16.07 -5.83 -31.03
C TYR A 514 -17.24 -6.42 -30.23
N ALA A 515 -18.10 -5.60 -29.62
CA ALA A 515 -19.32 -6.04 -28.96
C ALA A 515 -20.30 -6.65 -29.98
N GLN A 516 -20.48 -5.98 -31.12
CA GLN A 516 -21.29 -6.46 -32.23
C GLN A 516 -20.74 -7.75 -32.83
N LEU A 517 -19.42 -7.83 -33.05
CA LEU A 517 -18.74 -9.01 -33.58
C LEU A 517 -18.88 -10.22 -32.64
N THR A 518 -18.68 -10.04 -31.34
CA THR A 518 -18.66 -11.14 -30.36
C THR A 518 -20.05 -11.47 -29.80
N GLY A 519 -21.02 -10.56 -29.92
CA GLY A 519 -22.33 -10.66 -29.26
C GLY A 519 -22.30 -10.48 -27.75
N ARG A 520 -21.24 -9.88 -27.22
CA ARG A 520 -21.04 -9.66 -25.78
C ARG A 520 -21.04 -8.17 -25.51
N ASP A 521 -21.51 -7.78 -24.33
CA ASP A 521 -21.32 -6.42 -23.88
C ASP A 521 -19.83 -6.20 -23.54
N ILE A 522 -19.26 -5.13 -24.07
CA ILE A 522 -17.84 -4.79 -23.92
C ILE A 522 -17.77 -3.37 -23.32
N PRO A 523 -17.84 -3.25 -21.98
CA PRO A 523 -17.84 -1.95 -21.34
C PRO A 523 -16.46 -1.29 -21.41
N VAL A 524 -16.44 0.01 -21.73
CA VAL A 524 -15.24 0.84 -21.62
C VAL A 524 -14.92 1.05 -20.14
N ARG A 525 -13.69 0.74 -19.72
CA ARG A 525 -13.23 0.92 -18.33
C ARG A 525 -11.84 1.55 -18.32
N ALA A 526 -11.68 2.65 -17.58
CA ALA A 526 -10.39 3.31 -17.36
C ALA A 526 -9.60 3.62 -18.66
N GLY A 527 -10.28 4.10 -19.71
CA GLY A 527 -9.62 4.40 -20.98
C GLY A 527 -9.07 3.17 -21.71
N THR A 528 -9.59 1.99 -21.37
CA THR A 528 -9.29 0.73 -22.03
C THR A 528 -10.55 -0.11 -22.25
N VAL A 529 -10.47 -1.06 -23.16
CA VAL A 529 -11.53 -2.00 -23.50
C VAL A 529 -10.91 -3.38 -23.64
N GLU A 530 -11.42 -4.38 -22.91
CA GLU A 530 -10.99 -5.77 -23.05
C GLU A 530 -11.92 -6.50 -24.02
N ILE A 531 -11.40 -6.88 -25.19
CA ILE A 531 -12.20 -7.50 -26.26
C ILE A 531 -12.34 -9.01 -26.04
N SER A 532 -11.26 -9.63 -25.61
CA SER A 532 -11.17 -11.04 -25.24
C SER A 532 -10.14 -11.18 -24.13
N PRO A 533 -10.16 -12.28 -23.35
CA PRO A 533 -9.12 -12.54 -22.37
C PRO A 533 -7.74 -12.39 -23.01
N GLY A 534 -6.91 -11.50 -22.43
CA GLY A 534 -5.57 -11.21 -22.92
C GLY A 534 -5.47 -10.26 -24.13
N LEU A 535 -6.55 -9.61 -24.58
CA LEU A 535 -6.49 -8.58 -25.63
C LEU A 535 -7.22 -7.29 -25.21
N LEU A 536 -6.44 -6.24 -25.00
CA LEU A 536 -6.90 -4.92 -24.57
C LEU A 536 -6.72 -3.88 -25.69
N LEU A 537 -7.67 -2.96 -25.79
CA LEU A 537 -7.51 -1.70 -26.51
C LEU A 537 -7.31 -0.56 -25.53
N ARG A 538 -6.49 0.43 -25.89
CA ARG A 538 -6.28 1.67 -25.12
C ARG A 538 -6.37 2.89 -26.03
N GLN A 539 -7.00 3.98 -25.59
CA GLN A 539 -7.05 5.19 -26.41
C GLN A 539 -5.65 5.76 -26.66
N SER A 540 -5.34 6.09 -27.92
CA SER A 540 -4.08 6.74 -28.30
C SER A 540 -4.05 8.16 -27.73
N ALA A 541 -3.00 8.48 -26.97
CA ALA A 541 -2.79 9.81 -26.42
C ALA A 541 -2.39 10.84 -27.49
N THR A 542 -1.82 10.38 -28.62
CA THR A 542 -1.32 11.25 -29.70
C THR A 542 -2.32 11.42 -30.84
N GLY A 543 -3.46 10.70 -30.81
CA GLY A 543 -4.45 10.71 -31.90
C GLY A 543 -3.94 10.05 -33.19
N THR A 544 -2.82 9.35 -33.15
CA THR A 544 -2.22 8.63 -34.29
C THR A 544 -2.00 7.16 -33.93
N LEU A 545 -2.05 6.28 -34.92
CA LEU A 545 -1.70 4.87 -34.79
C LEU A 545 -0.50 4.56 -35.67
N ILE A 546 0.50 3.88 -35.10
CA ILE A 546 1.66 3.40 -35.85
C ILE A 546 1.31 2.00 -36.35
N ASP A 547 1.32 1.84 -37.67
CA ASP A 547 1.28 0.55 -38.36
C ASP A 547 0.03 -0.32 -38.06
N ALA A 548 -1.13 0.30 -37.79
CA ALA A 548 -2.36 -0.45 -37.47
C ALA A 548 -2.76 -1.46 -38.58
N ALA A 549 -2.49 -1.14 -39.84
CA ALA A 549 -2.84 -2.00 -40.98
C ALA A 549 -2.01 -3.31 -41.06
N SER A 550 -0.82 -3.36 -40.42
CA SER A 550 0.02 -4.57 -40.37
C SER A 550 -0.37 -5.53 -39.24
N VAL A 551 -1.20 -5.07 -38.30
CA VAL A 551 -1.66 -5.87 -37.16
C VAL A 551 -2.83 -6.76 -37.57
N ILE A 552 -2.70 -8.07 -37.33
CA ILE A 552 -3.75 -9.06 -37.51
C ILE A 552 -4.25 -9.52 -36.14
N VAL A 553 -5.53 -9.28 -35.86
CA VAL A 553 -6.20 -9.68 -34.62
C VAL A 553 -6.97 -10.99 -34.86
N HIS A 554 -6.73 -12.00 -34.05
CA HIS A 554 -7.45 -13.27 -34.13
C HIS A 554 -8.53 -13.33 -33.04
N ILE A 555 -9.80 -13.49 -33.44
CA ILE A 555 -10.94 -13.60 -32.53
C ILE A 555 -11.68 -14.91 -32.79
N THR A 556 -12.09 -15.60 -31.72
CA THR A 556 -12.89 -16.81 -31.81
C THR A 556 -14.29 -16.57 -31.28
N VAL A 557 -15.30 -16.77 -32.12
CA VAL A 557 -16.73 -16.63 -31.79
C VAL A 557 -17.40 -18.00 -31.65
N ASP A 558 -18.56 -18.02 -31.00
CA ASP A 558 -19.33 -19.25 -30.77
C ASP A 558 -20.08 -19.70 -32.05
N ASP A 559 -20.54 -18.76 -32.89
CA ASP A 559 -21.24 -19.01 -34.16
C ASP A 559 -20.83 -17.96 -35.22
N LEU A 560 -20.23 -18.42 -36.32
CA LEU A 560 -19.74 -17.55 -37.39
C LEU A 560 -20.87 -16.92 -38.23
N ALA A 561 -21.97 -17.65 -38.43
CA ALA A 561 -23.11 -17.19 -39.24
C ALA A 561 -23.87 -16.07 -38.51
N GLU A 562 -23.95 -16.16 -37.19
CA GLU A 562 -24.55 -15.10 -36.37
C GLU A 562 -23.63 -13.87 -36.26
N ALA A 563 -22.30 -14.05 -36.17
CA ALA A 563 -21.35 -12.94 -36.16
C ALA A 563 -21.36 -12.13 -37.47
N THR A 564 -21.40 -12.82 -38.62
CA THR A 564 -21.51 -12.18 -39.95
C THR A 564 -22.84 -11.43 -40.11
N ARG A 565 -23.95 -12.01 -39.64
CA ARG A 565 -25.26 -11.35 -39.62
C ARG A 565 -25.26 -10.06 -38.78
N ARG A 566 -24.69 -10.10 -37.57
CA ARG A 566 -24.59 -8.92 -36.70
C ARG A 566 -23.80 -7.80 -37.34
N LEU A 567 -22.73 -8.12 -38.06
CA LEU A 567 -21.91 -7.14 -38.79
C LEU A 567 -22.50 -6.71 -40.14
N GLY A 568 -23.63 -7.28 -40.56
CA GLY A 568 -24.25 -6.97 -41.85
C GLY A 568 -23.42 -7.41 -43.06
N ILE A 569 -22.59 -8.46 -42.91
CA ILE A 569 -21.75 -8.99 -43.98
C ILE A 569 -22.53 -10.10 -44.69
N GLU A 570 -22.81 -9.93 -45.99
CA GLU A 570 -23.36 -10.99 -46.84
C GLU A 570 -22.32 -12.12 -46.99
N SER A 571 -22.70 -13.33 -46.60
CA SER A 571 -21.74 -14.40 -46.40
C SER A 571 -21.38 -15.12 -47.71
N THR A 572 -20.08 -15.20 -48.02
CA THR A 572 -19.51 -16.31 -48.80
C THR A 572 -18.74 -17.20 -47.85
N VAL A 573 -19.44 -18.04 -47.10
CA VAL A 573 -18.80 -19.07 -46.27
C VAL A 573 -18.28 -20.16 -47.20
N THR A 574 -16.98 -20.17 -47.48
CA THR A 574 -16.33 -21.28 -48.18
C THR A 574 -16.34 -22.53 -47.30
N SER A 575 -17.01 -23.58 -47.76
CA SER A 575 -17.07 -24.88 -47.10
C SER A 575 -15.70 -25.57 -47.08
N GLY A 576 -15.02 -25.53 -45.93
CA GLY A 576 -13.79 -26.27 -45.65
C GLY A 576 -13.44 -26.19 -44.16
N VAL A 577 -12.71 -27.21 -43.67
CA VAL A 577 -12.49 -27.69 -42.28
C VAL A 577 -12.20 -26.67 -41.15
N SER A 578 -12.16 -25.36 -41.41
CA SER A 578 -12.30 -24.32 -40.38
C SER A 578 -12.86 -23.05 -41.03
N ALA A 579 -14.18 -22.83 -40.92
CA ALA A 579 -14.80 -21.64 -41.47
C ALA A 579 -14.26 -20.40 -40.73
N THR A 580 -13.63 -19.49 -41.48
CA THR A 580 -13.14 -18.20 -40.98
C THR A 580 -13.57 -17.09 -41.94
N PHE A 581 -13.72 -15.86 -41.45
CA PHE A 581 -13.83 -14.67 -42.30
C PHE A 581 -12.91 -13.56 -41.80
N GLU A 582 -12.56 -12.64 -42.69
CA GLU A 582 -11.77 -11.46 -42.36
C GLU A 582 -12.63 -10.20 -42.45
N VAL A 583 -12.45 -9.29 -41.49
CA VAL A 583 -13.09 -7.97 -41.47
C VAL A 583 -12.10 -6.93 -40.98
N ARG A 584 -12.30 -5.65 -41.32
CA ARG A 584 -11.48 -4.55 -40.79
C ARG A 584 -12.12 -3.93 -39.55
N ASP A 585 -11.33 -3.72 -38.51
CA ASP A 585 -11.77 -2.95 -37.33
C ASP A 585 -11.85 -1.43 -37.65
N PRO A 586 -12.41 -0.60 -36.75
CA PRO A 586 -12.54 0.85 -36.96
C PRO A 586 -11.22 1.61 -37.14
N ASP A 587 -10.09 1.01 -36.78
CA ASP A 587 -8.75 1.56 -36.91
C ASP A 587 -7.97 0.96 -38.12
N GLY A 588 -8.60 0.09 -38.90
CA GLY A 588 -8.04 -0.51 -40.12
C GLY A 588 -7.27 -1.82 -39.92
N ARG A 589 -7.29 -2.44 -38.75
CA ARG A 589 -6.65 -3.74 -38.49
C ARG A 589 -7.38 -4.87 -39.19
N THR A 590 -6.67 -5.89 -39.66
CA THR A 590 -7.33 -7.12 -40.12
C THR A 590 -7.77 -7.93 -38.91
N VAL A 591 -9.05 -8.27 -38.81
CA VAL A 591 -9.60 -9.16 -37.78
C VAL A 591 -9.97 -10.48 -38.44
N ARG A 592 -9.23 -11.54 -38.12
CA ARG A 592 -9.50 -12.93 -38.52
C ARG A 592 -10.43 -13.57 -37.50
N VAL A 593 -11.63 -13.90 -37.93
CA VAL A 593 -12.67 -14.47 -37.07
C VAL A 593 -12.82 -15.95 -37.36
N GLY A 594 -12.63 -16.80 -36.36
CA GLY A 594 -12.87 -18.24 -36.43
C GLY A 594 -13.99 -18.69 -35.51
N GLN A 595 -14.53 -19.87 -35.77
CA GLN A 595 -15.53 -20.49 -34.89
C GLN A 595 -14.87 -21.44 -33.89
N ARG A 596 -15.34 -21.40 -32.65
CA ARG A 596 -14.91 -22.33 -31.59
C ARG A 596 -15.39 -23.76 -31.95
N PRO A 597 -14.54 -24.81 -31.90
CA PRO A 597 -15.00 -26.17 -32.15
C PRO A 597 -16.04 -26.58 -31.10
N ALA A 598 -17.14 -27.18 -31.54
CA ALA A 598 -18.16 -27.71 -30.65
C ALA A 598 -17.52 -28.75 -29.71
N LYS A 599 -17.77 -28.60 -28.40
CA LYS A 599 -17.31 -29.57 -27.38
C LYS A 599 -18.17 -30.82 -27.39
#